data_AF-A0A924LB13-F1
#
_entry.id   AF-A0A924LB13-F1
#
_cell.length_a   1.000
_cell.length_b   1.000
_cell.length_c   1.000
_cell.angle_alpha   90.00
_cell.angle_beta   90.00
_cell.angle_gamma   90.00
#
_symmetry.space_group_name_H-M   'P 1'
#
loop_
_entity.id
_entity.type
_entity.pdbx_description
1 polymer ?
#
loop_
_entity_poly.entity_id
_entity_poly.type
_entity_poly.pdbx_seq_one_letter_code
_entity_poly.pdbx_strand_id
1 'polypeptide(L)'
;MDFQKAVDAAGTVIDGVGATVIVAGALIAAGLAVRGVLARQAHVYGAFRRFFGRSLLLGLELLVAADIIRTVAVTPTLESVGVLAAIVLIRTFLSFSLELEITGKWPWQKTADAQ
;
A
#
# COMPACT_ATOMS: atom_id res chain seq x y z
N MET A 1 24.23 -8.94 16.20
CA MET A 1 23.25 -8.07 16.89
C MET A 1 23.04 -6.74 16.15
N ASP A 2 24.06 -6.14 15.52
CA ASP A 2 23.88 -4.89 14.75
C ASP A 2 23.10 -5.04 13.44
N PHE A 3 23.29 -6.14 12.70
CA PHE A 3 22.59 -6.35 11.43
C PHE A 3 21.07 -6.41 11.58
N GLN A 4 20.56 -7.11 12.61
CA GLN A 4 19.12 -7.19 12.87
C GLN A 4 18.52 -5.85 13.25
N LYS A 5 19.20 -5.08 14.12
CA LYS A 5 18.75 -3.73 14.47
C LYS A 5 18.76 -2.78 13.27
N ALA A 6 19.76 -2.89 12.40
CA ALA A 6 19.84 -2.10 11.18
C ALA A 6 18.70 -2.43 10.21
N VAL A 7 18.36 -3.71 10.07
CA VAL A 7 17.25 -4.14 9.21
C VAL A 7 15.90 -3.75 9.80
N ASP A 8 15.67 -3.92 11.10
CA ASP A 8 14.43 -3.49 11.74
C ASP A 8 14.23 -1.98 11.67
N ALA A 9 15.31 -1.20 11.81
CA ALA A 9 15.28 0.24 11.64
C ALA A 9 14.95 0.62 10.19
N ALA A 10 15.58 -0.04 9.21
CA ALA A 10 15.30 0.20 7.79
C ALA A 10 13.84 -0.11 7.45
N GLY A 11 13.32 -1.26 7.89
CA GLY A 11 11.92 -1.64 7.69
C GLY A 11 10.96 -0.60 8.29
N THR A 12 11.20 -0.17 9.53
CA THR A 12 10.37 0.82 10.22
C THR A 12 10.38 2.18 9.53
N VAL A 13 11.54 2.62 9.02
CA VAL A 13 11.64 3.87 8.26
C VAL A 13 10.85 3.77 6.95
N ILE A 14 11.00 2.67 6.22
CA ILE A 14 10.29 2.46 4.95
C ILE A 14 8.77 2.37 5.18
N ASP A 15 8.33 1.68 6.24
CA ASP A 15 6.93 1.63 6.65
C ASP A 15 6.37 3.03 6.92
N GLY A 16 7.11 3.83 7.70
CA GLY A 16 6.74 5.21 7.99
C GLY A 16 6.63 6.06 6.73
N VAL A 17 7.57 5.92 5.79
CA VAL A 17 7.54 6.64 4.51
C VAL A 17 6.34 6.20 3.67
N GLY A 18 6.10 4.90 3.52
CA GLY A 18 4.98 4.36 2.77
C GLY A 18 3.64 4.82 3.32
N ALA A 19 3.44 4.73 4.64
CA ALA A 19 2.25 5.22 5.32
C ALA A 19 2.06 6.75 5.14
N THR A 20 3.15 7.52 5.26
CA THR A 20 3.12 8.98 5.07
C THR A 20 2.71 9.34 3.63
N VAL A 21 3.22 8.64 2.62
CA VAL A 21 2.83 8.85 1.22
C VAL A 21 1.34 8.61 1.01
N ILE A 22 0.79 7.52 1.58
CA ILE A 22 -0.64 7.19 1.46
C ILE A 22 -1.48 8.30 2.09
N VAL A 23 -1.15 8.69 3.32
CA VAL A 23 -1.89 9.72 4.07
C VAL A 23 -1.79 11.07 3.37
N ALA A 24 -0.60 11.49 2.97
CA ALA A 24 -0.40 12.76 2.27
C ALA A 24 -1.14 12.78 0.93
N GLY A 25 -1.08 11.70 0.16
CA GLY A 25 -1.80 11.56 -1.10
C GLY A 25 -3.32 11.64 -0.92
N ALA A 26 -3.86 11.00 0.13
CA ALA A 26 -5.27 11.09 0.49
C ALA A 26 -5.70 12.51 0.87
N LEU A 27 -4.91 13.20 1.71
CA LEU A 27 -5.19 14.58 2.13
C LEU A 27 -5.15 15.56 0.96
N ILE A 28 -4.14 15.43 0.07
CA ILE A 28 -4.02 16.27 -1.13
C ILE A 28 -5.20 16.00 -2.06
N ALA A 29 -5.53 14.73 -2.33
CA ALA A 29 -6.67 14.37 -3.17
C ALA A 29 -7.97 14.96 -2.59
N ALA A 30 -8.20 14.83 -1.29
CA ALA A 30 -9.38 15.37 -0.62
C ALA A 30 -9.44 16.90 -0.71
N GLY A 31 -8.33 17.61 -0.48
CA GLY A 31 -8.28 19.07 -0.61
C GLY A 31 -8.56 19.55 -2.04
N LEU A 32 -8.01 18.86 -3.04
CA LEU A 32 -8.31 19.12 -4.45
C LEU A 32 -9.77 18.84 -4.78
N ALA A 33 -10.34 17.77 -4.21
CA ALA A 33 -11.72 17.42 -4.41
C ALA A 33 -12.68 18.48 -3.83
N VAL A 34 -12.45 18.90 -2.58
CA VAL A 34 -13.24 19.96 -1.93
C VAL A 34 -13.20 21.25 -2.76
N ARG A 35 -12.01 21.66 -3.22
CA ARG A 35 -11.86 22.81 -4.13
C ARG A 35 -12.63 22.64 -5.43
N GLY A 36 -12.56 21.46 -6.05
CA GLY A 36 -13.28 21.16 -7.28
C GLY A 36 -14.81 21.18 -7.12
N VAL A 37 -15.32 20.68 -6.00
CA VAL A 37 -16.76 20.73 -5.67
C VAL A 37 -17.22 22.16 -5.45
N LEU A 38 -16.48 22.95 -4.68
CA LEU A 38 -16.76 24.37 -4.46
C LEU A 38 -16.76 25.16 -5.78
N ALA A 39 -15.87 24.80 -6.71
CA ALA A 39 -15.80 25.36 -8.05
C ALA A 39 -16.81 24.76 -9.05
N ARG A 40 -17.74 23.90 -8.60
CA ARG A 40 -18.77 23.22 -9.42
C ARG A 40 -18.23 22.47 -10.65
N GLN A 41 -17.04 21.87 -10.55
CA GLN A 41 -16.49 21.08 -11.64
C GLN A 41 -17.23 19.73 -11.78
N ALA A 42 -17.49 19.29 -13.01
CA ALA A 42 -18.25 18.05 -13.26
C ALA A 42 -17.44 16.75 -13.05
N HIS A 43 -16.10 16.83 -12.91
CA HIS A 43 -15.19 15.66 -12.95
C HIS A 43 -14.35 15.46 -11.68
N VAL A 44 -14.80 15.97 -10.53
CA VAL A 44 -14.04 15.97 -9.28
C VAL A 44 -13.74 14.56 -8.78
N TYR A 45 -14.73 13.66 -8.82
CA TYR A 45 -14.58 12.30 -8.33
C TYR A 45 -13.52 11.50 -9.12
N GLY A 46 -13.49 11.66 -10.44
CA GLY A 46 -12.50 11.00 -11.29
C GLY A 46 -11.07 11.49 -11.06
N ALA A 47 -10.89 12.78 -10.76
CA ALA A 47 -9.59 13.36 -10.42
C ALA A 47 -9.10 12.91 -9.04
N PHE A 48 -9.99 12.92 -8.04
CA PHE A 48 -9.73 12.39 -6.70
C PHE A 48 -9.24 10.95 -6.76
N ARG A 49 -10.01 10.07 -7.42
CA ARG A 49 -9.71 8.64 -7.49
C ARG A 49 -8.41 8.35 -8.24
N ARG A 50 -8.08 9.14 -9.28
CA ARG A 50 -6.79 9.01 -10.01
C ARG A 50 -5.59 9.42 -9.16
N PHE A 51 -5.71 10.47 -8.36
CA PHE A 51 -4.61 10.95 -7.54
C PHE A 51 -4.41 10.03 -6.32
N PHE A 52 -5.49 9.75 -5.60
CA PHE A 52 -5.49 8.85 -4.46
C PHE A 52 -5.02 7.44 -4.83
N GLY A 53 -5.49 6.90 -5.96
CA GLY A 53 -5.07 5.57 -6.44
C GLY A 53 -3.56 5.50 -6.73
N ARG A 54 -2.96 6.56 -7.30
CA ARG A 54 -1.51 6.61 -7.54
C ARG A 54 -0.70 6.66 -6.26
N SER A 55 -1.12 7.48 -5.28
CA SER A 55 -0.45 7.53 -3.97
C SER A 55 -0.58 6.22 -3.21
N LEU A 56 -1.72 5.54 -3.33
CA LEU A 56 -1.96 4.25 -2.70
C LEU A 56 -1.03 3.18 -3.29
N LEU A 57 -0.93 3.08 -4.62
CA LEU A 57 -0.02 2.17 -5.32
C LEU A 57 1.44 2.36 -4.87
N LEU A 58 1.92 3.60 -4.88
CA LEU A 58 3.30 3.92 -4.50
C LEU A 58 3.56 3.61 -3.02
N GLY A 59 2.60 3.92 -2.15
CA GLY A 59 2.69 3.58 -0.73
C GLY A 59 2.71 2.08 -0.48
N LEU A 60 1.92 1.30 -1.22
CA LEU A 60 1.92 -0.16 -1.14
C LEU A 60 3.24 -0.76 -1.60
N GLU A 61 3.83 -0.26 -2.69
CA GLU A 61 5.16 -0.71 -3.15
C GLU A 61 6.23 -0.51 -2.08
N LEU A 62 6.24 0.65 -1.42
CA LEU A 62 7.14 0.96 -0.31
C LEU A 62 6.92 0.03 0.88
N LEU A 63 5.66 -0.11 1.31
CA LEU A 63 5.32 -0.98 2.43
C LEU A 63 5.71 -2.44 2.11
N VAL A 64 5.52 -2.92 0.88
CA VAL A 64 5.89 -4.31 0.50
C VAL A 64 7.39 -4.50 0.61
N ALA A 65 8.19 -3.52 0.19
CA ALA A 65 9.64 -3.56 0.35
C ALA A 65 10.06 -3.65 1.83
N ALA A 66 9.39 -2.92 2.73
CA ALA A 66 9.65 -2.99 4.17
C ALA A 66 9.41 -4.40 4.76
N ASP A 67 8.31 -5.05 4.36
CA ASP A 67 7.99 -6.41 4.80
C ASP A 67 8.97 -7.46 4.28
N ILE A 68 9.43 -7.32 3.03
CA ILE A 68 10.47 -8.20 2.46
C ILE A 68 11.78 -8.07 3.24
N ILE A 69 12.19 -6.83 3.53
CA ILE A 69 13.42 -6.55 4.28
C ILE A 69 13.36 -7.20 5.68
N ARG A 70 12.23 -7.07 6.36
CA ARG A 70 12.02 -7.65 7.70
C ARG A 70 11.97 -9.17 7.69
N THR A 71 11.32 -9.78 6.69
CA THR A 71 11.22 -11.25 6.55
C THR A 71 12.54 -11.93 6.26
N VAL A 72 13.45 -11.30 5.51
CA VAL A 72 14.74 -11.92 5.14
C VAL A 72 15.78 -11.85 6.27
N ALA A 73 15.67 -10.90 7.20
CA ALA A 73 16.74 -10.62 8.18
C ALA A 73 16.54 -11.18 9.60
N VAL A 74 15.35 -11.67 9.95
CA VAL A 74 15.10 -12.22 11.28
C VAL A 74 15.67 -13.65 11.35
N THR A 75 16.51 -13.91 12.37
CA THR A 75 17.06 -15.24 12.65
C THR A 75 15.92 -16.20 12.97
N PRO A 76 15.85 -17.38 12.34
CA PRO A 76 14.68 -18.24 12.40
C PRO A 76 14.55 -18.91 13.77
N THR A 77 13.72 -18.34 14.65
CA THR A 77 13.03 -19.07 15.71
C THR A 77 11.61 -19.36 15.22
N LEU A 78 11.10 -20.58 15.42
CA LEU A 78 9.80 -21.00 14.87
C LEU A 78 8.64 -20.11 15.33
N GLU A 79 8.72 -19.58 16.55
CA GLU A 79 7.70 -18.68 17.11
C GLU A 79 7.69 -17.30 16.44
N SER A 80 8.85 -16.67 16.28
CA SER A 80 8.96 -15.35 15.64
C SER A 80 8.66 -15.41 14.15
N VAL A 81 9.02 -16.51 13.47
CA VAL A 81 8.64 -16.78 12.08
C VAL A 81 7.13 -16.98 11.95
N GLY A 82 6.49 -17.66 12.91
CA GLY A 82 5.03 -17.87 12.91
C GLY A 82 4.23 -16.57 13.00
N VAL A 83 4.59 -15.67 13.91
CA VAL A 83 3.94 -14.35 14.05
C VAL A 83 4.16 -13.50 12.80
N LEU A 84 5.39 -13.48 12.28
CA LEU A 84 5.71 -12.73 11.07
C LEU A 84 4.96 -13.26 9.84
N ALA A 85 4.90 -14.58 9.67
CA ALA A 85 4.15 -15.22 8.60
C ALA A 85 2.66 -14.85 8.69
N ALA A 86 2.07 -14.84 9.89
CA ALA A 86 0.68 -14.44 10.09
C ALA A 86 0.43 -12.97 9.68
N ILE A 87 1.32 -12.05 10.08
CA ILE A 87 1.22 -10.63 9.72
C ILE A 87 1.29 -10.43 8.20
N VAL A 88 2.26 -11.07 7.54
CA VAL A 88 2.43 -11.01 6.08
C VAL A 88 1.21 -11.59 5.35
N LEU A 89 0.63 -12.67 5.86
CA LEU A 89 -0.54 -13.33 5.27
C LEU A 89 -1.79 -12.46 5.39
N ILE A 90 -2.02 -11.86 6.57
CA ILE A 90 -3.10 -10.88 6.80
C ILE A 90 -2.95 -9.71 5.83
N ARG A 91 -1.74 -9.15 5.71
CA ARG A 91 -1.49 -8.00 4.84
C ARG A 91 -1.72 -8.31 3.36
N THR A 92 -1.25 -9.46 2.91
CA THR A 92 -1.45 -9.93 1.53
C THR A 92 -2.94 -10.08 1.25
N PHE A 93 -3.68 -10.72 2.17
CA PHE A 93 -5.12 -10.90 2.04
C PHE A 93 -5.89 -9.58 2.03
N LEU A 94 -5.58 -8.64 2.94
CA LEU A 94 -6.23 -7.33 3.00
C LEU A 94 -5.94 -6.48 1.76
N SER A 95 -4.68 -6.44 1.30
CA SER A 95 -4.31 -5.72 0.08
C SER A 95 -5.06 -6.30 -1.13
N PHE A 96 -5.11 -7.63 -1.22
CA PHE A 96 -5.80 -8.34 -2.28
C PHE A 96 -7.32 -8.10 -2.28
N SER A 97 -7.95 -8.12 -1.10
CA SER A 97 -9.39 -7.84 -0.93
C SER A 97 -9.74 -6.41 -1.32
N LEU A 98 -8.91 -5.43 -0.94
CA LEU A 98 -9.11 -4.02 -1.31
C LEU A 98 -8.96 -3.80 -2.81
N GLU A 99 -7.97 -4.42 -3.44
CA GLU A 99 -7.75 -4.31 -4.89
C GLU A 99 -8.93 -4.91 -5.69
N LEU A 100 -9.47 -6.02 -5.20
CA LEU A 100 -10.71 -6.64 -5.70
C LEU A 100 -11.91 -5.70 -5.57
N GLU A 101 -12.11 -5.07 -4.43
CA GLU A 101 -13.22 -4.14 -4.19
C GLU A 101 -13.12 -2.90 -5.10
N ILE A 102 -11.91 -2.37 -5.28
CA ILE A 102 -11.66 -1.19 -6.10
C ILE A 102 -11.83 -1.49 -7.60
N THR A 103 -11.35 -2.64 -8.06
CA THR A 103 -11.32 -3.01 -9.49
C THR A 103 -12.57 -3.76 -9.92
N GLY A 104 -13.27 -4.42 -8.99
CA GLY A 104 -14.41 -5.30 -9.28
C GLY A 104 -14.05 -6.54 -10.09
N LYS A 105 -12.75 -6.80 -10.29
CA LYS A 105 -12.20 -7.91 -11.09
C LYS A 105 -11.12 -8.60 -10.28
N TRP A 106 -11.04 -9.91 -10.43
CA TRP A 106 -9.95 -10.67 -9.83
C TRP A 106 -8.62 -10.26 -10.49
N PRO A 107 -7.51 -10.14 -9.75
CA PRO A 107 -6.23 -9.70 -10.32
C PRO A 107 -5.65 -10.67 -11.37
N TRP A 108 -6.09 -11.93 -11.38
CA TRP A 108 -5.76 -12.89 -12.43
C TRP A 108 -6.68 -12.81 -13.67
N GLN A 109 -7.74 -12.00 -13.64
CA GLN A 109 -8.48 -11.64 -14.85
C GLN A 109 -7.68 -10.58 -15.60
N LYS A 110 -6.57 -11.02 -16.22
CA LYS A 110 -6.00 -10.27 -17.34
C LYS A 110 -7.09 -10.18 -18.40
N THR A 111 -7.34 -8.97 -18.89
CA THR A 111 -8.16 -8.71 -20.07
C THR A 111 -7.72 -9.65 -21.20
N ALA A 112 -8.39 -10.79 -21.34
CA ALA A 112 -8.70 -11.27 -22.67
C ALA A 112 -9.61 -10.19 -23.27
N ASP A 113 -9.38 -9.83 -24.52
CA ASP A 113 -10.14 -8.84 -25.30
C ASP A 113 -9.51 -7.44 -25.37
N ALA A 114 -8.44 -7.37 -26.16
CA ALA A 114 -8.24 -6.29 -27.12
C ALA A 114 -7.60 -6.87 -28.40
N GLN A 115 -8.41 -7.57 -29.19
CA GLN A 115 -8.27 -7.63 -30.65
C GLN A 115 -9.60 -7.22 -31.27
#